data_AF-A0A2A3EI46-F1
#
_entry.id   AF-A0A2A3EI46-F1
#
_cell.length_a   1.000
_cell.length_b   1.000
_cell.length_c   1.000
_cell.angle_alpha   90.00
_cell.angle_beta   90.00
_cell.angle_gamma   90.00
#
_symmetry.space_group_name_H-M   'P 1'
#
loop_
_entity.id
_entity.type
_entity.pdbx_description
1 polymer ?
#
loop_
_entity_poly.entity_id
_entity_poly.type
_entity_poly.pdbx_seq_one_letter_code
_entity_poly.pdbx_strand_id
1 'polypeptide(L)'
;METFQEAGVQMLKEFRALLQHSPLPLPGTRLLQLLALNMFAIESTQLKDSQMEQGYRSEVQERALVVSLQMFNLILERGVSLLKSQLDSGEEPRMVVSEDMQVLLPAIKIWCDWMLCHSTVWNPPPSCTDYRVGYRRLQIYNFYLKVQLFVLELELVKLPEDMTLAGFTPLMSNPQDPCYAEKNEDMEVAQVCLRINKILFFGQVFLCGLETPVLKLQKSETGVSEYVSVVEASSTSTPSSPPEQSDSELLVESYSEGEDEPVSTMRRLPLCTDVPDDSTAPVAAVEIRSLIERKEELERRQRKQDRHRQRVQQILQKSSVSVEIEVRPRQLVPDTNCFIDYLPQLQNITKAVSGAQPIYTLMVPLVVLNELEGLARGADARDCPPASRATLDPEHVARVAESAKAALAFARSRNPAIRCLTTRGTVLTSSTFTVEEDVDKDGLTRNDDRILATCLSLCKAGNKDQANAEEGQPRRLRREVVLLTEDRNLRVKALARDVPVREVPDFMQWAGLG
;
A
#
# COMPACT_ATOMS: atom_id res chain seq x y z
N MET A 1 -2.65 -9.43 2.33
CA MET A 1 -2.78 -9.06 0.90
C MET A 1 -4.13 -9.46 0.33
N GLU A 2 -4.75 -10.55 0.78
CA GLU A 2 -6.05 -11.02 0.28
C GLU A 2 -7.16 -9.95 0.32
N THR A 3 -7.23 -9.12 1.37
CA THR A 3 -8.20 -8.01 1.47
C THR A 3 -7.68 -6.65 0.97
N PHE A 4 -6.45 -6.60 0.45
CA PHE A 4 -5.81 -5.32 0.06
C PHE A 4 -6.58 -4.63 -1.06
N GLN A 5 -7.05 -5.40 -2.05
CA GLN A 5 -7.81 -4.85 -3.17
C GLN A 5 -9.12 -4.21 -2.70
N GLU A 6 -9.86 -4.88 -1.82
CA GLU A 6 -11.11 -4.36 -1.25
C GLU A 6 -10.87 -3.08 -0.44
N ALA A 7 -9.86 -3.10 0.44
CA ALA A 7 -9.47 -1.94 1.23
C ALA A 7 -8.98 -0.78 0.35
N GLY A 8 -8.20 -1.08 -0.70
CA GLY A 8 -7.72 -0.10 -1.67
C GLY A 8 -8.86 0.56 -2.45
N VAL A 9 -9.83 -0.22 -2.93
CA VAL A 9 -11.03 0.30 -3.60
C VAL A 9 -11.84 1.18 -2.67
N GLN A 10 -12.06 0.77 -1.42
CA GLN A 10 -12.80 1.56 -0.45
C GLN A 10 -12.07 2.88 -0.13
N MET A 11 -10.76 2.83 0.10
CA MET A 11 -9.93 4.01 0.33
C MET A 11 -9.99 4.98 -0.86
N LEU A 12 -9.90 4.49 -2.09
CA LEU A 12 -10.00 5.34 -3.30
C LEU A 12 -11.37 6.00 -3.43
N LYS A 13 -12.46 5.31 -3.07
CA LYS A 13 -13.81 5.88 -3.08
C LYS A 13 -13.96 7.00 -2.07
N GLU A 14 -13.51 6.77 -0.84
CA GLU A 14 -13.55 7.78 0.24
C GLU A 14 -12.66 8.98 -0.11
N PHE A 15 -11.46 8.72 -0.63
CA PHE A 15 -10.54 9.77 -1.07
C PHE A 15 -11.13 10.60 -2.21
N ARG A 16 -11.77 9.96 -3.20
CA ARG A 16 -12.49 10.67 -4.27
C ARG A 16 -13.60 11.55 -3.70
N ALA A 17 -14.40 11.06 -2.76
CA ALA A 17 -15.46 11.83 -2.14
C ALA A 17 -14.89 13.05 -1.37
N LEU A 18 -13.79 12.86 -0.63
CA LEU A 18 -13.10 13.94 0.07
C LEU A 18 -12.63 15.06 -0.87
N LEU A 19 -12.08 14.70 -2.03
CA LEU A 19 -11.61 15.67 -3.02
C LEU A 19 -12.72 16.50 -3.69
N GLN A 20 -13.97 16.06 -3.64
CA GLN A 20 -15.09 16.80 -4.25
C GLN A 20 -15.63 17.94 -3.37
N HIS A 21 -15.27 17.98 -2.10
CA HIS A 21 -15.68 19.08 -1.20
C HIS A 21 -14.90 20.37 -1.51
N SER A 22 -15.58 21.50 -1.35
CA SER A 22 -15.00 22.86 -1.46
C SER A 22 -15.47 23.70 -0.26
N PRO A 23 -14.56 24.34 0.50
CA PRO A 23 -13.10 24.26 0.36
C PRO A 23 -12.58 22.84 0.60
N LEU A 24 -11.42 22.52 0.00
CA LEU A 24 -10.82 21.20 0.16
C LEU A 24 -10.60 20.87 1.66
N PRO A 25 -11.13 19.74 2.15
CA PRO A 25 -11.06 19.39 3.57
C PRO A 25 -9.67 18.92 4.01
N LEU A 26 -8.79 18.64 3.04
CA LEU A 26 -7.43 18.17 3.27
C LEU A 26 -6.43 19.32 3.05
N PRO A 27 -5.58 19.66 4.04
CA PRO A 27 -4.53 20.64 3.83
C PRO A 27 -3.47 20.08 2.87
N GLY A 28 -2.82 20.97 2.10
CA GLY A 28 -1.79 20.57 1.12
C GLY A 28 -0.66 19.75 1.73
N THR A 29 -0.27 20.05 2.98
CA THR A 29 0.73 19.28 3.74
C THR A 29 0.31 17.83 3.97
N ARG A 30 -0.99 17.56 4.18
CA ARG A 30 -1.50 16.19 4.35
C ARG A 30 -1.49 15.44 3.03
N LEU A 31 -1.81 16.10 1.92
CA LEU A 31 -1.68 15.49 0.58
C LEU A 31 -0.23 15.11 0.30
N LEU A 32 0.73 15.98 0.59
CA LEU A 32 2.17 15.69 0.45
C LEU A 32 2.60 14.49 1.29
N GLN A 33 2.14 14.40 2.55
CA GLN A 33 2.42 13.24 3.42
C GLN A 33 1.85 11.93 2.84
N LEU A 34 0.62 11.96 2.33
CA LEU A 34 0.00 10.78 1.72
C LEU A 34 0.76 10.32 0.47
N LEU A 35 1.18 11.26 -0.38
CA LEU A 35 1.98 10.94 -1.55
C LEU A 35 3.39 10.45 -1.19
N ALA A 36 4.04 11.02 -0.17
CA ALA A 36 5.32 10.54 0.32
C ALA A 36 5.20 9.09 0.87
N LEU A 37 4.12 8.78 1.58
CA LEU A 37 3.83 7.41 2.03
C LEU A 37 3.64 6.45 0.85
N ASN A 38 2.95 6.89 -0.21
CA ASN A 38 2.79 6.10 -1.43
C ASN A 38 4.14 5.84 -2.13
N MET A 39 4.98 6.87 -2.29
CA MET A 39 6.33 6.73 -2.87
C MET A 39 7.19 5.76 -2.05
N PHE A 40 7.16 5.90 -0.72
CA PHE A 40 7.87 5.01 0.19
C PHE A 40 7.33 3.57 0.13
N ALA A 41 6.02 3.37 0.02
CA ALA A 41 5.42 2.05 -0.14
C ALA A 41 5.88 1.38 -1.44
N ILE A 42 5.97 2.13 -2.55
CA ILE A 42 6.46 1.62 -3.83
C ILE A 42 7.96 1.27 -3.72
N GLU A 43 8.79 2.14 -3.16
CA GLU A 43 10.24 1.89 -3.02
C GLU A 43 10.52 0.72 -2.08
N SER A 44 9.85 0.66 -0.92
CA SER A 44 10.05 -0.42 0.06
C SER A 44 9.60 -1.80 -0.42
N THR A 45 8.76 -1.85 -1.46
CA THR A 45 8.26 -3.09 -2.08
C THR A 45 9.02 -3.45 -3.37
N GLN A 46 9.96 -2.61 -3.83
CA GLN A 46 10.84 -2.92 -4.95
C GLN A 46 11.66 -4.19 -4.71
N LEU A 47 11.79 -4.99 -5.77
CA LEU A 47 12.68 -6.15 -5.79
C LEU A 47 14.13 -5.65 -5.74
N LYS A 48 14.90 -6.13 -4.76
CA LYS A 48 16.29 -5.70 -4.54
C LYS A 48 17.31 -6.55 -5.31
N ASP A 49 16.85 -7.45 -6.16
CA ASP A 49 17.69 -8.46 -6.79
C ASP A 49 18.32 -7.92 -8.08
N SER A 50 19.62 -7.70 -8.08
CA SER A 50 20.37 -7.08 -9.19
C SER A 50 20.55 -7.99 -10.41
N GLN A 51 20.10 -9.25 -10.31
CA GLN A 51 20.14 -10.24 -11.40
C GLN A 51 18.85 -10.33 -12.22
N MET A 52 17.76 -9.70 -11.78
CA MET A 52 16.52 -9.64 -12.55
C MET A 52 16.60 -8.54 -13.61
N GLU A 53 16.12 -8.83 -14.83
CA GLU A 53 16.02 -7.82 -15.89
C GLU A 53 15.18 -6.61 -15.42
N GLN A 54 15.55 -5.41 -15.89
CA GLN A 54 14.82 -4.18 -15.57
C GLN A 54 13.36 -4.30 -16.05
N GLY A 55 12.40 -4.12 -15.14
CA GLY A 55 10.96 -4.09 -15.47
C GLY A 55 10.08 -5.09 -14.71
N TYR A 56 10.65 -6.04 -13.96
CA TYR A 56 9.88 -6.96 -13.12
C TYR A 56 9.46 -6.29 -11.80
N ARG A 57 8.17 -6.41 -11.46
CA ARG A 57 7.57 -5.89 -10.22
C ARG A 57 7.05 -7.03 -9.37
N SER A 58 7.27 -6.96 -8.05
CA SER A 58 6.62 -7.90 -7.13
C SER A 58 5.10 -7.64 -7.12
N GLU A 59 4.28 -8.63 -6.80
CA GLU A 59 2.83 -8.41 -6.72
C GLU A 59 2.49 -7.28 -5.72
N VAL A 60 3.21 -7.21 -4.59
CA VAL A 60 2.99 -6.18 -3.58
C VAL A 60 3.36 -4.79 -4.10
N GLN A 61 4.46 -4.69 -4.86
CA GLN A 61 4.87 -3.47 -5.54
C GLN A 61 3.87 -3.05 -6.62
N GLU A 62 3.38 -4.01 -7.40
CA GLU A 62 2.36 -3.80 -8.42
C GLU A 62 1.09 -3.21 -7.78
N ARG A 63 0.63 -3.82 -6.68
CA ARG A 63 -0.56 -3.37 -5.93
C ARG A 63 -0.34 -1.98 -5.31
N ALA A 64 0.83 -1.72 -4.72
CA ALA A 64 1.17 -0.41 -4.17
C ALA A 64 1.22 0.67 -5.28
N LEU A 65 1.82 0.35 -6.42
CA LEU A 65 1.91 1.23 -7.57
C LEU A 65 0.53 1.54 -8.15
N VAL A 66 -0.34 0.53 -8.34
CA VAL A 66 -1.71 0.72 -8.83
C VAL A 66 -2.50 1.65 -7.92
N VAL A 67 -2.55 1.38 -6.62
CA VAL A 67 -3.32 2.21 -5.68
C VAL A 67 -2.79 3.64 -5.66
N SER A 68 -1.47 3.81 -5.70
CA SER A 68 -0.84 5.13 -5.70
C SER A 68 -1.11 5.93 -6.97
N LEU A 69 -1.00 5.30 -8.14
CA LEU A 69 -1.34 5.92 -9.42
C LEU A 69 -2.82 6.27 -9.52
N GLN A 70 -3.71 5.42 -8.98
CA GLN A 70 -5.14 5.72 -8.89
C GLN A 70 -5.41 6.91 -7.96
N MET A 71 -4.74 6.99 -6.81
CA MET A 71 -4.86 8.13 -5.91
C MET A 71 -4.38 9.42 -6.57
N PHE A 72 -3.25 9.38 -7.30
CA PHE A 72 -2.77 10.51 -8.10
C PHE A 72 -3.74 10.90 -9.22
N ASN A 73 -4.33 9.94 -9.92
CA ASN A 73 -5.34 10.19 -10.96
C ASN A 73 -6.56 10.92 -10.40
N LEU A 74 -7.02 10.60 -9.18
CA LEU A 74 -8.13 11.29 -8.54
C LEU A 74 -7.80 12.76 -8.20
N ILE A 75 -6.56 13.04 -7.75
CA ILE A 75 -6.08 14.40 -7.51
C ILE A 75 -6.07 15.19 -8.82
N LEU A 76 -5.53 14.59 -9.88
CA LEU A 76 -5.48 15.19 -11.22
C LEU A 76 -6.87 15.42 -11.80
N GLU A 77 -7.78 14.46 -11.68
CA GLU A 77 -9.16 14.58 -12.15
C GLU A 77 -9.86 15.78 -11.49
N ARG A 78 -9.69 15.92 -10.16
CA ARG A 78 -10.21 17.08 -9.45
C ARG A 78 -9.55 18.38 -9.93
N GLY A 79 -8.23 18.40 -10.08
CA GLY A 79 -7.50 19.57 -10.60
C GLY A 79 -7.97 20.00 -11.99
N VAL A 80 -8.18 19.05 -12.90
CA VAL A 80 -8.73 19.32 -14.24
C VAL A 80 -10.16 19.85 -14.17
N SER A 81 -11.00 19.30 -13.29
CA SER A 81 -12.37 19.80 -13.07
C SER A 81 -12.38 21.24 -12.56
N LEU A 82 -11.49 21.59 -11.63
CA LEU A 82 -11.34 22.94 -11.11
C LEU A 82 -10.88 23.92 -12.20
N LEU A 83 -9.90 23.53 -13.01
CA LEU A 83 -9.41 24.36 -14.11
C LEU A 83 -10.46 24.58 -15.21
N LYS A 84 -11.22 23.54 -15.57
CA LYS A 84 -12.35 23.66 -16.52
C LYS A 84 -13.42 24.61 -15.99
N SER A 85 -13.82 24.44 -14.73
CA SER A 85 -14.79 25.33 -14.09
C SER A 85 -14.31 26.78 -14.06
N GLN A 86 -13.02 27.02 -13.82
CA GLN A 86 -12.42 28.36 -13.85
C GLN A 86 -12.50 28.97 -15.25
N LEU A 87 -12.12 28.21 -16.28
CA LEU A 87 -12.18 28.69 -17.66
C LEU A 87 -13.61 29.00 -18.11
N ASP A 88 -14.56 28.11 -17.79
CA ASP A 88 -15.96 28.26 -18.18
C ASP A 88 -16.63 29.42 -17.45
N SER A 89 -16.18 29.75 -16.22
CA SER A 89 -16.70 30.86 -15.44
C SER A 89 -16.35 32.24 -16.00
N GLY A 90 -15.25 32.35 -16.76
CA GLY A 90 -14.77 33.63 -17.31
C GLY A 90 -14.34 34.67 -16.27
N GLU A 91 -14.36 34.33 -14.97
CA GLU A 91 -13.87 35.19 -13.90
C GLU A 91 -12.35 35.14 -13.82
N GLU A 92 -11.67 36.30 -13.80
CA GLU A 92 -10.24 36.32 -13.52
C GLU A 92 -10.01 35.99 -12.04
N PRO A 93 -9.33 34.88 -11.74
CA PRO A 93 -9.05 34.52 -10.37
C PRO A 93 -8.07 35.53 -9.76
N ARG A 94 -8.18 35.75 -8.44
CA ARG A 94 -7.26 36.63 -7.69
C ARG A 94 -5.80 36.24 -7.85
N MET A 95 -5.55 34.97 -8.15
CA MET A 95 -4.24 34.38 -8.42
C MET A 95 -4.34 33.55 -9.70
N VAL A 96 -3.24 33.01 -10.23
CA VAL A 96 -3.23 32.24 -11.51
C VAL A 96 -4.26 31.10 -11.57
N VAL A 97 -4.56 30.48 -10.41
CA VAL A 97 -5.53 29.39 -10.27
C VAL A 97 -6.39 29.56 -9.00
N SER A 98 -7.56 28.91 -8.98
CA SER A 98 -8.48 28.88 -7.83
C SER A 98 -7.84 28.32 -6.55
N GLU A 99 -8.33 28.74 -5.38
CA GLU A 99 -7.79 28.36 -4.06
C GLU A 99 -7.65 26.84 -3.88
N ASP A 100 -8.69 26.08 -4.23
CA ASP A 100 -8.65 24.61 -4.18
C ASP A 100 -7.57 24.05 -5.12
N MET A 101 -7.35 24.64 -6.30
CA MET A 101 -6.28 24.20 -7.21
C MET A 101 -4.89 24.50 -6.64
N GLN A 102 -4.72 25.62 -5.92
CA GLN A 102 -3.45 25.94 -5.24
C GLN A 102 -3.07 24.89 -4.21
N VAL A 103 -4.06 24.32 -3.51
CA VAL A 103 -3.85 23.24 -2.53
C VAL A 103 -3.40 21.94 -3.20
N LEU A 104 -3.88 21.64 -4.41
CA LEU A 104 -3.54 20.41 -5.15
C LEU A 104 -2.20 20.51 -5.91
N LEU A 105 -1.83 21.69 -6.40
CA LEU A 105 -0.65 21.89 -7.24
C LEU A 105 0.67 21.32 -6.67
N PRO A 106 1.02 21.54 -5.38
CA PRO A 106 2.23 20.96 -4.80
C PRO A 106 2.24 19.43 -4.86
N ALA A 107 1.10 18.81 -4.56
CA ALA A 107 0.95 17.35 -4.57
C ALA A 107 1.10 16.79 -6.00
N ILE A 108 0.49 17.47 -6.99
CA ILE A 108 0.60 17.08 -8.40
C ILE A 108 2.06 17.17 -8.85
N LYS A 109 2.71 18.31 -8.59
CA LYS A 109 4.11 18.56 -8.95
C LYS A 109 5.04 17.51 -8.36
N ILE A 110 4.92 17.23 -7.06
CA ILE A 110 5.80 16.26 -6.37
C ILE A 110 5.63 14.85 -6.92
N TRP A 111 4.41 14.44 -7.29
CA TRP A 111 4.21 13.14 -7.92
C TRP A 111 4.80 13.08 -9.34
N CYS A 112 4.67 14.17 -10.13
CA CYS A 112 5.35 14.28 -11.42
C CYS A 112 6.87 14.17 -11.28
N ASP A 113 7.47 14.85 -10.30
CA ASP A 113 8.89 14.77 -9.98
C ASP A 113 9.32 13.32 -9.66
N TRP A 114 8.54 12.60 -8.86
CA TRP A 114 8.81 11.19 -8.58
C TRP A 114 8.74 10.32 -9.85
N MET A 115 7.71 10.53 -10.67
CA MET A 115 7.55 9.80 -11.94
C MET A 115 8.70 10.08 -12.92
N LEU A 116 9.23 11.31 -12.96
CA LEU A 116 10.42 11.66 -13.76
C LEU A 116 11.63 10.81 -13.35
N CYS A 117 11.87 10.66 -12.05
CA CYS A 117 13.01 9.92 -11.51
C CYS A 117 12.88 8.40 -11.61
N HIS A 118 11.66 7.88 -11.68
CA HIS A 118 11.38 6.45 -11.55
C HIS A 118 10.71 5.85 -12.79
N SER A 119 11.06 6.34 -13.98
CA SER A 119 10.45 5.89 -15.26
C SER A 119 10.43 4.37 -15.42
N THR A 120 11.51 3.69 -15.07
CA THR A 120 11.63 2.21 -15.13
C THR A 120 10.74 1.47 -14.14
N VAL A 121 10.24 2.15 -13.10
CA VAL A 121 9.38 1.54 -12.06
C VAL A 121 7.94 1.49 -12.51
N TRP A 122 7.46 2.51 -13.22
CA TRP A 122 6.05 2.64 -13.59
C TRP A 122 5.79 2.52 -15.09
N ASN A 123 6.81 2.48 -15.94
CA ASN A 123 6.69 2.24 -17.38
C ASN A 123 7.27 0.85 -17.74
N PRO A 124 6.48 -0.10 -18.29
CA PRO A 124 5.07 0.02 -18.68
C PRO A 124 4.13 0.20 -17.48
N PRO A 125 3.00 0.90 -17.60
CA PRO A 125 2.02 1.03 -16.50
C PRO A 125 1.52 -0.33 -16.00
N PRO A 126 1.17 -0.46 -14.70
CA PRO A 126 0.58 -1.68 -14.18
C PRO A 126 -0.80 -1.97 -14.80
N SER A 127 -1.14 -3.25 -14.95
CA SER A 127 -2.48 -3.66 -15.38
C SER A 127 -3.50 -3.30 -14.30
N CYS A 128 -4.47 -2.46 -14.65
CA CYS A 128 -5.49 -1.96 -13.71
C CYS A 128 -6.85 -2.65 -13.84
N THR A 129 -6.89 -3.82 -14.49
CA THR A 129 -8.13 -4.59 -14.75
C THR A 129 -8.95 -4.86 -13.49
N ASP A 130 -8.27 -5.06 -12.37
CA ASP A 130 -8.86 -5.51 -11.12
C ASP A 130 -9.50 -4.38 -10.30
N TYR A 131 -9.14 -3.12 -10.54
CA TYR A 131 -9.57 -2.01 -9.68
C TYR A 131 -10.85 -1.32 -10.16
N ARG A 132 -11.31 -1.54 -11.41
CA ARG A 132 -12.53 -0.96 -12.06
C ARG A 132 -12.86 0.53 -11.81
N VAL A 133 -12.00 1.25 -11.10
CA VAL A 133 -11.90 2.71 -11.07
C VAL A 133 -11.03 2.98 -12.28
N GLY A 134 -11.69 3.15 -13.43
CA GLY A 134 -11.03 3.13 -14.73
C GLY A 134 -9.81 4.03 -14.74
N TYR A 135 -8.74 3.58 -15.41
CA TYR A 135 -7.79 4.49 -16.05
C TYR A 135 -8.59 5.30 -17.09
N ARG A 136 -9.40 6.26 -16.63
CA ARG A 136 -9.94 7.28 -17.50
C ARG A 136 -8.72 8.06 -17.95
N ARG A 137 -8.51 8.02 -19.28
CA ARG A 137 -7.55 8.79 -20.08
C ARG A 137 -7.00 9.96 -19.26
N LEU A 138 -5.68 10.06 -19.10
CA LEU A 138 -4.99 11.24 -18.57
C LEU A 138 -5.38 12.47 -19.44
N GLN A 139 -6.57 13.05 -19.22
CA GLN A 139 -7.11 14.22 -19.92
C GLN A 139 -6.48 15.51 -19.38
N ILE A 140 -5.23 15.43 -18.93
CA ILE A 140 -4.56 16.52 -18.21
C ILE A 140 -3.94 17.53 -19.18
N TYR A 141 -3.73 17.17 -20.44
CA TYR A 141 -2.75 17.90 -21.25
C TYR A 141 -3.30 18.79 -22.35
N ASN A 142 -4.63 18.93 -22.48
CA ASN A 142 -5.20 19.82 -23.51
C ASN A 142 -5.30 21.30 -23.12
N PHE A 143 -4.85 21.69 -21.93
CA PHE A 143 -4.93 23.08 -21.50
C PHE A 143 -3.57 23.78 -21.48
N TYR A 144 -3.37 24.62 -22.49
CA TYR A 144 -2.27 25.57 -22.60
C TYR A 144 -2.50 26.73 -21.63
N LEU A 145 -1.88 26.68 -20.45
CA LEU A 145 -1.58 27.91 -19.72
C LEU A 145 -0.32 28.52 -20.36
N LYS A 146 -0.51 29.56 -21.19
CA LYS A 146 0.58 30.39 -21.71
C LYS A 146 1.17 31.21 -20.54
N VAL A 147 1.97 30.56 -19.71
CA VAL A 147 2.71 31.23 -18.64
C VAL A 147 4.18 31.29 -19.06
N GLN A 148 4.54 32.33 -19.79
CA GLN A 148 5.93 32.65 -20.06
C GLN A 148 6.51 33.37 -18.84
N LEU A 149 7.38 32.70 -18.08
CA LEU A 149 8.24 33.40 -17.12
C LEU A 149 9.31 34.15 -17.92
N PHE A 150 9.26 35.48 -17.86
CA PHE A 150 10.32 36.35 -18.37
C PHE A 150 11.46 36.36 -17.34
N VAL A 151 12.69 36.22 -17.83
CA VAL A 151 13.90 36.20 -17.02
C VAL A 151 14.54 37.58 -17.15
N LEU A 152 14.62 38.38 -16.08
CA LEU A 152 15.66 39.39 -15.81
C LEU A 152 15.57 39.90 -14.34
N GLU A 153 16.72 40.30 -13.75
CA GLU A 153 16.94 40.71 -12.34
C GLU A 153 16.34 39.80 -11.24
N LEU A 154 17.08 38.73 -10.97
CA LEU A 154 16.55 37.43 -10.56
C LEU A 154 16.70 37.11 -9.06
N GLU A 155 15.59 36.84 -8.37
CA GLU A 155 15.55 36.16 -7.08
C GLU A 155 15.22 34.67 -7.28
N LEU A 156 15.91 33.79 -6.54
CA LEU A 156 15.74 32.33 -6.66
C LEU A 156 14.38 31.91 -6.08
N VAL A 157 13.50 31.35 -6.93
CA VAL A 157 12.19 30.85 -6.53
C VAL A 157 12.36 29.48 -5.85
N LYS A 158 12.01 29.40 -4.56
CA LYS A 158 12.01 28.15 -3.79
C LYS A 158 10.59 27.68 -3.54
N LEU A 159 10.30 26.43 -3.88
CA LEU A 159 9.01 25.80 -3.60
C LEU A 159 8.99 25.22 -2.17
N PRO A 160 7.98 25.56 -1.34
CA PRO A 160 7.86 25.02 0.02
C PRO A 160 7.82 23.49 0.10
N GLU A 161 7.16 22.83 -0.86
CA GLU A 161 7.09 21.38 -0.92
C GLU A 161 8.46 20.71 -1.14
N ASP A 162 9.35 21.36 -1.90
CA ASP A 162 10.70 20.86 -2.17
C ASP A 162 11.59 20.99 -0.94
N MET A 163 11.44 22.09 -0.20
CA MET A 163 12.10 22.26 1.09
C MET A 163 11.60 21.25 2.12
N THR A 164 10.29 20.96 2.11
CA THR A 164 9.66 20.02 3.05
C THR A 164 10.13 18.58 2.82
N LEU A 165 10.34 18.20 1.56
CA LEU A 165 10.78 16.86 1.16
C LEU A 165 12.28 16.77 0.87
N ALA A 166 13.06 17.78 1.27
CA ALA A 166 14.50 17.77 1.12
C ALA A 166 15.12 16.59 1.87
N GLY A 167 15.94 15.79 1.18
CA GLY A 167 16.56 14.58 1.72
C GLY A 167 15.64 13.35 1.70
N PHE A 168 14.42 13.45 1.16
CA PHE A 168 13.57 12.28 0.94
C PHE A 168 14.09 11.44 -0.24
N THR A 169 14.60 10.24 0.04
CA THR A 169 15.30 9.38 -0.94
C THR A 169 14.56 9.21 -2.28
N PRO A 170 13.24 8.96 -2.34
CA PRO A 170 12.48 8.89 -3.59
C PRO A 170 12.49 10.14 -4.48
N LEU A 171 12.97 11.28 -4.00
CA LEU A 171 13.03 12.53 -4.76
C LEU A 171 14.46 13.06 -4.91
N MET A 172 15.45 12.41 -4.29
CA MET A 172 16.85 12.90 -4.30
C MET A 172 17.50 12.83 -5.68
N SER A 173 17.02 11.96 -6.56
CA SER A 173 17.52 11.81 -7.93
C SER A 173 16.95 12.85 -8.90
N ASN A 174 16.10 13.79 -8.46
CA ASN A 174 15.58 14.86 -9.31
C ASN A 174 16.49 16.10 -9.27
N PRO A 175 17.34 16.37 -10.28
CA PRO A 175 18.06 17.63 -10.33
C PRO A 175 17.06 18.79 -10.48
N GLN A 176 16.98 19.63 -9.46
CA GLN A 176 16.13 20.82 -9.50
C GLN A 176 16.90 21.94 -10.20
N ASP A 177 16.56 22.23 -11.46
CA ASP A 177 17.12 23.39 -12.14
C ASP A 177 16.69 24.69 -11.42
N PRO A 178 17.64 25.60 -11.13
CA PRO A 178 17.32 26.84 -10.44
C PRO A 178 16.42 27.71 -11.33
N CYS A 179 15.26 28.08 -10.79
CA CYS A 179 14.34 29.02 -11.43
C CYS A 179 14.40 30.36 -10.70
N TYR A 180 14.33 31.44 -11.46
CA TYR A 180 14.41 32.78 -10.92
C TYR A 180 13.27 33.66 -11.42
N ALA A 181 12.79 34.56 -10.57
CA ALA A 181 11.75 35.55 -10.86
C ALA A 181 12.27 36.96 -10.59
N GLU A 182 11.64 37.98 -11.15
CA GLU A 182 12.07 39.37 -10.92
C GLU A 182 11.81 39.78 -9.46
N LYS A 183 12.69 40.59 -8.87
CA LYS A 183 12.57 41.04 -7.46
C LYS A 183 11.28 41.77 -7.10
N ASN A 184 10.58 42.33 -8.10
CA ASN A 184 9.35 43.08 -7.90
C ASN A 184 8.09 42.23 -8.16
N GLU A 185 8.24 40.96 -8.58
CA GLU A 185 7.10 40.07 -8.79
C GLU A 185 6.60 39.45 -7.48
N ASP A 186 5.32 39.11 -7.48
CA ASP A 186 4.70 38.36 -6.39
C ASP A 186 5.27 36.93 -6.34
N MET A 187 5.98 36.62 -5.26
CA MET A 187 6.62 35.32 -5.06
C MET A 187 5.60 34.17 -5.04
N GLU A 188 4.38 34.39 -4.56
CA GLU A 188 3.33 33.36 -4.55
C GLU A 188 2.90 33.01 -5.98
N VAL A 189 2.74 34.03 -6.83
CA VAL A 189 2.47 33.88 -8.27
C VAL A 189 3.63 33.16 -8.95
N ALA A 190 4.87 33.58 -8.70
CA ALA A 190 6.07 32.94 -9.27
C ALA A 190 6.16 31.45 -8.91
N GLN A 191 5.89 31.07 -7.66
CA GLN A 191 5.85 29.68 -7.23
C GLN A 191 4.77 28.87 -7.95
N VAL A 192 3.58 29.44 -8.13
CA VAL A 192 2.47 28.77 -8.82
C VAL A 192 2.80 28.56 -10.30
N CYS A 193 3.34 29.59 -10.96
CA CYS A 193 3.81 29.51 -12.33
C CYS A 193 4.91 28.44 -12.49
N LEU A 194 5.86 28.36 -11.54
CA LEU A 194 6.90 27.34 -11.54
C LEU A 194 6.33 25.93 -11.41
N ARG A 195 5.34 25.70 -10.54
CA ARG A 195 4.66 24.39 -10.42
C ARG A 195 3.99 24.00 -11.73
N ILE A 196 3.23 24.93 -12.33
CA ILE A 196 2.54 24.70 -13.61
C ILE A 196 3.54 24.34 -14.70
N ASN A 197 4.66 25.08 -14.81
CA ASN A 197 5.69 24.80 -15.80
C ASN A 197 6.33 23.42 -15.64
N LYS A 198 6.62 22.99 -14.42
CA LYS A 198 7.16 21.64 -14.16
C LYS A 198 6.15 20.54 -14.53
N ILE A 199 4.87 20.73 -14.23
CA ILE A 199 3.80 19.80 -14.60
C ILE A 199 3.63 19.72 -16.12
N LEU A 200 3.67 20.88 -16.81
CA LEU A 200 3.59 20.95 -18.27
C LEU A 200 4.79 20.26 -18.93
N PHE A 201 6.01 20.50 -18.42
CA PHE A 201 7.22 19.82 -18.90
C PHE A 201 7.09 18.29 -18.79
N PHE A 202 6.68 17.80 -17.62
CA PHE A 202 6.45 16.36 -17.40
C PHE A 202 5.48 15.78 -18.43
N GLY A 203 4.36 16.44 -18.66
CA GLY A 203 3.35 16.01 -19.61
C GLY A 203 3.77 16.03 -21.07
N GLN A 204 4.21 17.21 -21.53
CA GLN A 204 4.38 17.50 -22.95
C GLN A 204 5.73 17.03 -23.49
N VAL A 205 6.78 17.11 -22.67
CA VAL A 205 8.14 16.76 -23.08
C VAL A 205 8.44 15.33 -22.67
N PHE A 206 8.29 15.02 -21.38
CA PHE A 206 8.74 13.73 -20.87
C PHE A 206 7.82 12.57 -21.25
N LEU A 207 6.52 12.61 -20.93
CA LEU A 207 5.59 11.50 -21.22
C LEU A 207 5.41 11.22 -22.72
N CYS A 208 5.56 12.25 -23.57
CA CYS A 208 5.56 12.10 -25.03
C CYS A 208 6.92 11.67 -25.61
N GLY A 209 8.01 11.89 -24.87
CA GLY A 209 9.38 11.60 -25.29
C GLY A 209 9.93 10.24 -24.83
N LEU A 210 9.15 9.44 -24.11
CA LEU A 210 9.54 8.09 -23.70
C LEU A 210 9.71 7.15 -24.91
N GLU A 211 10.68 6.23 -24.83
CA GLU A 211 10.93 5.21 -25.86
C GLU A 211 9.67 4.40 -26.19
N THR A 212 8.89 4.05 -25.16
CA THR A 212 7.50 3.60 -25.26
C THR A 212 6.58 4.76 -24.81
N PRO A 213 6.01 5.55 -25.73
CA PRO A 213 5.26 6.75 -25.38
C PRO A 213 3.97 6.37 -24.67
N VAL A 214 3.75 6.98 -23.51
CA VAL A 214 2.52 6.83 -22.73
C VAL A 214 1.44 7.74 -23.29
N LEU A 215 1.84 8.91 -23.79
CA LEU A 215 0.97 9.91 -24.41
C LEU A 215 1.44 10.25 -25.82
N LYS A 216 0.48 10.49 -26.73
CA LYS A 216 0.74 11.00 -28.07
C LYS A 216 -0.19 12.16 -28.37
N LEU A 217 0.38 13.21 -28.97
CA LEU A 217 -0.40 14.32 -29.50
C LEU A 217 -1.12 13.86 -30.78
N GLN A 218 -2.44 13.76 -30.72
CA GLN A 218 -3.32 13.48 -31.84
C GLN A 218 -3.99 14.78 -32.29
N LYS A 219 -3.86 15.13 -33.57
CA LYS A 219 -4.62 16.24 -34.14
C LYS A 219 -5.99 15.72 -34.57
N SER A 220 -7.05 16.27 -34.00
CA SER A 220 -8.41 16.00 -34.47
C SER A 220 -8.63 16.58 -35.86
N GLU A 221 -9.63 16.06 -36.58
CA GLU A 221 -10.02 16.56 -37.91
C GLU A 221 -10.44 18.05 -37.88
N THR A 222 -10.82 18.55 -36.70
CA THR A 222 -11.17 19.96 -36.45
C THR A 222 -9.95 20.88 -36.25
N GLY A 223 -8.72 20.35 -36.30
CA GLY A 223 -7.48 21.10 -36.11
C GLY A 223 -7.07 21.29 -34.64
N VAL A 224 -7.91 20.89 -33.68
CA VAL A 224 -7.59 20.90 -32.24
C VAL A 224 -6.63 19.75 -31.94
N SER A 225 -5.49 20.05 -31.34
CA SER A 225 -4.51 19.05 -30.91
C SER A 225 -4.88 18.54 -29.52
N GLU A 226 -5.05 17.21 -29.39
CA GLU A 226 -5.41 16.53 -28.16
C GLU A 226 -4.35 15.48 -27.77
N TYR A 227 -3.94 15.44 -26.51
CA TYR A 227 -3.07 14.37 -25.99
C TYR A 227 -3.89 13.13 -25.63
N VAL A 228 -3.54 11.99 -26.23
CA VAL A 228 -4.23 10.70 -26.03
C VAL A 228 -3.26 9.66 -25.47
N SER A 229 -3.75 8.83 -24.55
CA SER A 229 -3.00 7.69 -24.00
C SER A 229 -2.79 6.59 -25.06
N VAL A 230 -1.56 6.12 -25.21
CA VAL A 230 -1.17 5.08 -26.19
C VAL A 230 -1.00 3.70 -25.52
N VAL A 231 -1.12 3.64 -24.20
CA VAL A 231 -1.01 2.38 -23.43
C VAL A 231 -2.19 1.46 -23.79
N GLU A 232 -1.89 0.31 -24.39
CA GLU A 232 -2.89 -0.70 -24.74
C GLU A 232 -3.53 -1.29 -23.47
N ALA A 233 -4.76 -0.89 -23.18
CA ALA A 233 -5.60 -1.70 -22.32
C ALA A 233 -5.93 -2.97 -23.10
N SER A 234 -5.59 -4.15 -22.57
CA SER A 234 -5.96 -5.43 -23.15
C SER A 234 -7.48 -5.60 -23.11
N SER A 235 -8.19 -4.93 -24.02
CA SER A 235 -9.60 -5.14 -24.29
C SER A 235 -9.69 -6.30 -25.26
N THR A 236 -10.04 -7.48 -24.75
CA THR A 236 -10.83 -8.41 -25.55
C THR A 236 -12.11 -7.69 -25.98
N SER A 237 -12.39 -7.77 -27.28
CA SER A 237 -13.51 -7.19 -28.04
C SER A 237 -13.35 -5.74 -28.58
N THR A 238 -13.12 -5.72 -29.90
CA THR A 238 -13.37 -4.74 -30.98
C THR A 238 -13.91 -3.31 -30.71
N PRO A 239 -13.53 -2.33 -31.56
CA PRO A 239 -13.85 -0.91 -31.38
C PRO A 239 -15.25 -0.56 -31.91
N SER A 240 -16.19 -0.24 -31.02
CA SER A 240 -17.39 0.51 -31.39
C SER A 240 -17.79 1.44 -30.24
N SER A 241 -17.48 2.73 -30.42
CA SER A 241 -18.04 3.91 -29.72
C SER A 241 -17.91 3.97 -28.19
N PRO A 242 -17.62 5.15 -27.60
CA PRO A 242 -17.48 5.27 -26.16
C PRO A 242 -18.85 5.12 -25.47
N PRO A 243 -19.02 4.19 -24.51
CA PRO A 243 -20.20 4.22 -23.66
C PRO A 243 -20.08 5.41 -22.71
N GLU A 244 -21.00 6.36 -22.82
CA GLU A 244 -21.26 7.36 -21.80
C GLU A 244 -21.67 6.64 -20.51
N GLN A 245 -20.74 6.48 -19.58
CA GLN A 245 -21.09 6.10 -18.22
C GLN A 245 -21.65 7.34 -17.51
N SER A 246 -22.97 7.48 -17.62
CA SER A 246 -23.85 8.20 -16.71
C SER A 246 -23.54 7.84 -15.25
N ASP A 247 -23.58 8.85 -14.37
CA ASP A 247 -23.35 8.81 -12.91
C ASP A 247 -24.30 7.87 -12.11
N SER A 248 -24.90 6.86 -12.75
CA SER A 248 -25.90 5.96 -12.16
C SER A 248 -25.39 4.61 -11.64
N GLU A 249 -24.10 4.26 -11.80
CA GLU A 249 -23.53 3.04 -11.19
C GLU A 249 -22.96 3.29 -9.78
N LEU A 250 -23.78 3.90 -8.92
CA LEU A 250 -23.74 3.67 -7.47
C LEU A 250 -24.59 2.44 -7.15
N LEU A 251 -24.11 1.26 -7.51
CA LEU A 251 -24.65 -0.01 -7.03
C LEU A 251 -23.54 -0.81 -6.37
N VAL A 252 -23.68 -0.92 -5.05
CA VAL A 252 -22.99 -1.85 -4.18
C VAL A 252 -23.23 -3.26 -4.73
N GLU A 253 -22.24 -3.84 -5.41
CA GLU A 253 -22.21 -5.28 -5.64
C GLU A 253 -21.79 -5.95 -4.33
N SER A 254 -22.78 -6.26 -3.49
CA SER A 254 -22.65 -7.30 -2.47
C SER A 254 -23.20 -8.60 -3.04
N TYR A 255 -22.34 -9.62 -3.03
CA TYR A 255 -22.61 -11.03 -3.23
C TYR A 255 -24.04 -11.45 -2.87
N SER A 256 -24.74 -12.06 -3.82
CA SER A 256 -25.85 -12.96 -3.54
C SER A 256 -25.41 -14.35 -3.94
N GLU A 257 -25.07 -15.18 -2.95
CA GLU A 257 -25.32 -16.61 -3.08
C GLU A 257 -26.85 -16.82 -3.19
N GLY A 258 -27.23 -17.79 -4.01
CA GLY A 258 -28.59 -17.92 -4.54
C GLY A 258 -29.61 -18.45 -3.56
N GLU A 259 -30.86 -18.03 -3.77
CA GLU A 259 -32.04 -18.84 -3.53
C GLU A 259 -33.01 -18.59 -4.70
N ASP A 260 -33.31 -19.64 -5.45
CA ASP A 260 -34.41 -19.71 -6.41
C ASP A 260 -35.73 -19.43 -5.69
N GLU A 261 -36.56 -18.52 -6.20
CA GLU A 261 -38.01 -18.51 -5.96
C GLU A 261 -38.74 -17.88 -7.16
N PRO A 262 -39.99 -18.29 -7.44
CA PRO A 262 -40.48 -18.54 -8.79
C PRO A 262 -41.05 -17.31 -9.48
N VAL A 263 -40.94 -17.33 -10.81
CA VAL A 263 -41.63 -16.45 -11.74
C VAL A 263 -43.14 -16.58 -11.52
N SER A 264 -43.76 -15.62 -10.83
CA SER A 264 -45.22 -15.44 -10.86
C SER A 264 -45.62 -14.77 -12.17
N THR A 265 -46.22 -15.60 -13.01
CA THR A 265 -46.83 -15.29 -14.30
C THR A 265 -48.07 -14.39 -14.18
N MET A 266 -48.31 -13.62 -15.24
CA MET A 266 -49.54 -12.88 -15.61
C MET A 266 -49.71 -11.48 -14.99
N ARG A 267 -50.13 -10.45 -15.75
CA ARG A 267 -51.23 -10.45 -16.72
C ARG A 267 -51.05 -9.29 -17.73
N ARG A 268 -50.76 -9.58 -19.00
CA ARG A 268 -50.90 -8.60 -20.09
C ARG A 268 -52.39 -8.39 -20.36
N LEU A 269 -52.87 -7.15 -20.31
CA LEU A 269 -54.18 -6.77 -20.86
C LEU A 269 -54.08 -6.65 -22.40
N PRO A 270 -55.14 -7.01 -23.15
CA PRO A 270 -55.09 -7.12 -24.60
C PRO A 270 -55.14 -5.75 -25.29
N LEU A 271 -54.36 -5.60 -26.36
CA LEU A 271 -54.39 -4.46 -27.27
C LEU A 271 -55.54 -4.66 -28.27
N CYS A 272 -56.56 -3.81 -28.25
CA CYS A 272 -57.53 -3.72 -29.33
C CYS A 272 -56.92 -2.93 -30.49
N THR A 273 -56.67 -3.63 -31.59
CA THR A 273 -56.58 -3.07 -32.95
C THR A 273 -57.97 -2.70 -33.43
N ASP A 274 -58.18 -1.43 -33.75
CA ASP A 274 -58.93 -0.98 -34.92
C ASP A 274 -58.40 0.40 -35.32
N VAL A 275 -58.05 0.55 -36.61
CA VAL A 275 -57.44 1.72 -37.26
C VAL A 275 -58.61 2.54 -37.86
N PRO A 276 -58.61 3.89 -37.88
CA PRO A 276 -57.81 4.60 -38.86
C PRO A 276 -57.13 5.91 -38.37
N ASP A 277 -55.97 6.16 -38.97
CA ASP A 277 -55.42 7.46 -39.35
C ASP A 277 -56.12 8.72 -38.77
N ASP A 278 -55.61 9.24 -37.64
CA ASP A 278 -55.55 10.68 -37.41
C ASP A 278 -54.42 11.03 -36.42
N SER A 279 -53.75 12.12 -36.72
CA SER A 279 -52.61 12.63 -35.97
C SER A 279 -53.07 13.22 -34.63
N THR A 280 -53.06 12.43 -33.55
CA THR A 280 -52.84 12.85 -32.14
C THR A 280 -53.17 11.73 -31.15
N ALA A 281 -52.18 10.90 -30.78
CA ALA A 281 -52.30 10.10 -29.55
C ALA A 281 -52.13 11.02 -28.33
N PRO A 282 -53.02 10.98 -27.31
CA PRO A 282 -52.97 11.93 -26.20
C PRO A 282 -51.78 11.59 -25.31
N VAL A 283 -50.81 12.51 -25.27
CA VAL A 283 -49.58 12.48 -24.47
C VAL A 283 -49.79 11.96 -23.03
N ALA A 284 -50.96 12.25 -22.44
CA ALA A 284 -51.38 11.81 -21.11
C ALA A 284 -51.38 10.27 -20.91
N ALA A 285 -51.71 9.47 -21.92
CA ALA A 285 -51.79 8.01 -21.76
C ALA A 285 -50.42 7.32 -21.74
N VAL A 286 -49.38 8.00 -22.25
CA VAL A 286 -47.98 7.56 -22.21
C VAL A 286 -47.35 7.99 -20.88
N GLU A 287 -47.64 9.20 -20.42
CA GLU A 287 -47.19 9.71 -19.12
C GLU A 287 -47.71 8.87 -17.95
N ILE A 288 -48.99 8.49 -17.95
CA ILE A 288 -49.58 7.66 -16.88
C ILE A 288 -48.89 6.29 -16.78
N ARG A 289 -48.49 5.69 -17.91
CA ARG A 289 -47.77 4.39 -17.90
C ARG A 289 -46.35 4.54 -17.37
N SER A 290 -45.64 5.59 -17.78
CA SER A 290 -44.30 5.91 -17.27
C SER A 290 -44.31 6.13 -15.75
N LEU A 291 -45.34 6.79 -15.21
CA LEU A 291 -45.47 7.03 -13.77
C LEU A 291 -45.74 5.75 -12.97
N ILE A 292 -46.50 4.81 -13.52
CA ILE A 292 -46.77 3.52 -12.87
C ILE A 292 -45.49 2.66 -12.83
N GLU A 293 -44.76 2.58 -13.95
CA GLU A 293 -43.47 1.88 -14.02
C GLU A 293 -42.43 2.51 -13.07
N ARG A 294 -42.40 3.84 -13.00
CA ARG A 294 -41.52 4.58 -12.06
C ARG A 294 -41.87 4.28 -10.61
N LYS A 295 -43.14 4.16 -10.26
CA LYS A 295 -43.59 3.84 -8.90
C LYS A 295 -43.18 2.42 -8.50
N GLU A 296 -43.37 1.44 -9.38
CA GLU A 296 -43.01 0.04 -9.10
C GLU A 296 -41.49 -0.14 -8.95
N GLU A 297 -40.69 0.59 -9.73
CA GLU A 297 -39.23 0.60 -9.59
C GLU A 297 -38.79 1.21 -8.25
N LEU A 298 -39.41 2.31 -7.83
CA LEU A 298 -39.13 2.95 -6.55
C LEU A 298 -39.47 2.05 -5.36
N GLU A 299 -40.61 1.35 -5.40
CA GLU A 299 -40.98 0.39 -4.35
C GLU A 299 -40.01 -0.80 -4.29
N ARG A 300 -39.50 -1.29 -5.44
CA ARG A 300 -38.44 -2.31 -5.47
C ARG A 300 -37.14 -1.80 -4.86
N ARG A 301 -36.74 -0.56 -5.16
CA ARG A 301 -35.51 0.05 -4.63
C ARG A 301 -35.58 0.22 -3.12
N GLN A 302 -36.72 0.65 -2.58
CA GLN A 302 -36.94 0.78 -1.15
C GLN A 302 -36.84 -0.58 -0.42
N ARG A 303 -37.47 -1.64 -0.93
CA ARG A 303 -37.38 -2.99 -0.33
C ARG A 303 -35.97 -3.58 -0.38
N LYS A 304 -35.14 -3.22 -1.37
CA LYS A 304 -33.72 -3.62 -1.41
C LYS A 304 -32.90 -2.87 -0.36
N GLN A 305 -33.17 -1.57 -0.20
CA GLN A 305 -32.45 -0.70 0.74
C GLN A 305 -32.73 -1.10 2.20
N ASP A 306 -33.98 -1.42 2.55
CA ASP A 306 -34.34 -1.87 3.90
C ASP A 306 -33.71 -3.21 4.26
N ARG A 307 -33.64 -4.17 3.32
CA ARG A 307 -32.94 -5.45 3.52
C ARG A 307 -31.43 -5.28 3.67
N HIS A 308 -30.83 -4.36 2.91
CA HIS A 308 -29.41 -4.02 3.04
C HIS A 308 -29.12 -3.40 4.42
N ARG A 309 -29.97 -2.45 4.88
CA ARG A 309 -29.82 -1.84 6.22
C ARG A 309 -29.88 -2.87 7.35
N GLN A 310 -30.79 -3.83 7.26
CA GLN A 310 -30.90 -4.92 8.25
C GLN A 310 -29.65 -5.83 8.24
N ARG A 311 -29.09 -6.18 7.06
CA ARG A 311 -27.85 -6.97 6.98
C ARG A 311 -26.62 -6.22 7.51
N VAL A 312 -26.48 -4.94 7.20
CA VAL A 312 -25.38 -4.11 7.72
C VAL A 312 -25.42 -4.05 9.25
N GLN A 313 -26.61 -3.90 9.84
CA GLN A 313 -26.77 -3.98 11.30
C GLN A 313 -26.36 -5.35 11.88
N GLN A 314 -26.65 -6.46 11.19
CA GLN A 314 -26.22 -7.80 11.63
C GLN A 314 -24.69 -8.00 11.50
N ILE A 315 -24.04 -7.43 10.49
CA ILE A 315 -22.58 -7.53 10.31
C ILE A 315 -21.84 -6.72 11.38
N LEU A 316 -22.30 -5.49 11.65
CA LEU A 316 -21.75 -4.64 12.70
C LEU A 316 -21.89 -5.28 14.09
N GLN A 317 -22.93 -6.08 14.31
CA GLN A 317 -23.06 -6.88 15.54
C GLN A 317 -22.02 -8.01 15.62
N LYS A 318 -21.67 -8.65 14.49
CA LYS A 318 -20.72 -9.77 14.42
C LYS A 318 -19.24 -9.36 14.47
N SER A 319 -18.86 -8.16 14.02
CA SER A 319 -17.46 -7.69 13.96
C SER A 319 -16.90 -7.16 15.29
N SER A 320 -17.66 -7.28 16.40
CA SER A 320 -17.30 -6.80 17.73
C SER A 320 -16.44 -7.78 18.57
N VAL A 321 -15.85 -8.81 17.95
CA VAL A 321 -15.04 -9.80 18.70
C VAL A 321 -13.65 -9.23 18.99
N SER A 322 -13.48 -8.61 20.15
CA SER A 322 -12.18 -8.25 20.70
C SER A 322 -11.33 -9.51 20.93
N VAL A 323 -10.02 -9.48 20.63
CA VAL A 323 -9.10 -10.58 21.00
C VAL A 323 -8.33 -10.12 22.23
N GLU A 324 -8.42 -10.89 23.32
CA GLU A 324 -7.72 -10.60 24.57
C GLU A 324 -6.56 -11.59 24.74
N ILE A 325 -5.32 -11.12 24.76
CA ILE A 325 -4.14 -11.99 24.86
C ILE A 325 -3.60 -11.98 26.29
N GLU A 326 -3.67 -13.11 26.97
CA GLU A 326 -3.01 -13.33 28.26
C GLU A 326 -1.59 -13.84 28.03
N VAL A 327 -0.59 -13.00 28.32
CA VAL A 327 0.83 -13.31 28.11
C VAL A 327 1.43 -13.92 29.38
N ARG A 328 1.92 -15.16 29.31
CA ARG A 328 2.59 -15.88 30.41
C ARG A 328 3.94 -16.44 29.96
N PRO A 329 4.98 -15.60 29.85
CA PRO A 329 6.25 -15.97 29.21
C PRO A 329 6.92 -17.13 29.92
N ARG A 330 7.16 -18.21 29.17
CA ARG A 330 7.95 -19.38 29.60
C ARG A 330 8.97 -19.77 28.55
N GLN A 331 8.63 -19.56 27.28
CA GLN A 331 9.46 -19.83 26.12
C GLN A 331 9.80 -18.51 25.43
N LEU A 332 11.10 -18.24 25.29
CA LEU A 332 11.60 -17.01 24.69
C LEU A 332 12.32 -17.37 23.40
N VAL A 333 11.93 -16.76 22.28
CA VAL A 333 12.53 -17.01 20.97
C VAL A 333 13.36 -15.79 20.61
N PRO A 334 14.69 -15.80 20.80
CA PRO A 334 15.57 -14.72 20.34
C PRO A 334 15.88 -14.83 18.84
N ASP A 335 16.00 -13.68 18.17
CA ASP A 335 16.61 -13.58 16.82
C ASP A 335 18.14 -13.55 16.89
N THR A 336 18.80 -13.47 15.73
CA THR A 336 20.27 -13.45 15.64
C THR A 336 20.87 -12.20 16.26
N ASN A 337 20.25 -11.03 16.08
CA ASN A 337 20.74 -9.77 16.64
C ASN A 337 20.72 -9.80 18.18
N CYS A 338 19.71 -10.43 18.79
CA CYS A 338 19.67 -10.64 20.24
C CYS A 338 20.91 -11.35 20.77
N PHE A 339 21.47 -12.30 20.02
CA PHE A 339 22.69 -13.01 20.39
C PHE A 339 23.95 -12.18 20.17
N ILE A 340 23.98 -11.30 19.17
CA ILE A 340 25.13 -10.44 18.90
C ILE A 340 25.21 -9.30 19.92
N ASP A 341 24.09 -8.63 20.16
CA ASP A 341 24.07 -7.38 20.93
C ASP A 341 23.79 -7.60 22.43
N TYR A 342 23.08 -8.68 22.79
CA TYR A 342 22.55 -8.89 24.14
C TYR A 342 22.92 -10.25 24.77
N LEU A 343 24.04 -10.85 24.37
CA LEU A 343 24.50 -12.14 24.90
C LEU A 343 24.58 -12.18 26.44
N PRO A 344 25.13 -11.17 27.15
CA PRO A 344 25.18 -11.19 28.62
C PRO A 344 23.78 -11.21 29.27
N GLN A 345 22.82 -10.49 28.70
CA GLN A 345 21.44 -10.44 29.16
C GLN A 345 20.75 -11.78 28.95
N LEU A 346 20.92 -12.41 27.76
CA LEU A 346 20.41 -13.75 27.49
C LEU A 346 21.00 -14.79 28.46
N GLN A 347 22.28 -14.67 28.80
CA GLN A 347 22.90 -15.51 29.83
C GLN A 347 22.24 -15.33 31.20
N ASN A 348 21.92 -14.09 31.59
CA ASN A 348 21.23 -13.82 32.86
C ASN A 348 19.80 -14.41 32.87
N ILE A 349 19.07 -14.33 31.77
CA ILE A 349 17.77 -14.99 31.61
C ILE A 349 17.88 -16.49 31.86
N THR A 350 18.89 -17.16 31.31
CA THR A 350 19.07 -18.61 31.49
C THR A 350 19.48 -19.03 32.91
N LYS A 351 20.00 -18.09 33.72
CA LYS A 351 20.33 -18.34 35.12
C LYS A 351 19.11 -18.23 36.04
N ALA A 352 18.01 -17.64 35.56
CA ALA A 352 16.79 -17.50 36.34
C ALA A 352 16.12 -18.87 36.54
N VAL A 353 16.12 -19.37 37.77
CA VAL A 353 15.60 -20.69 38.15
C VAL A 353 14.54 -20.58 39.25
N SER A 354 13.51 -21.41 39.16
CA SER A 354 12.51 -21.62 40.21
C SER A 354 12.62 -23.07 40.67
N GLY A 355 13.23 -23.26 41.85
CA GLY A 355 13.63 -24.58 42.34
C GLY A 355 14.68 -25.23 41.43
N ALA A 356 14.40 -26.44 40.94
CA ALA A 356 15.29 -27.19 40.04
C ALA A 356 15.02 -26.93 38.55
N GLN A 357 14.09 -26.04 38.19
CA GLN A 357 13.71 -25.79 36.79
C GLN A 357 13.99 -24.35 36.36
N PRO A 358 14.32 -24.12 35.08
CA PRO A 358 14.45 -22.77 34.55
C PRO A 358 13.10 -22.07 34.51
N ILE A 359 13.06 -20.79 34.91
CA ILE A 359 11.86 -19.95 34.82
C ILE A 359 11.52 -19.68 33.35
N TYR A 360 12.56 -19.35 32.58
CA TYR A 360 12.47 -19.09 31.15
C TYR A 360 13.37 -20.04 30.38
N THR A 361 12.87 -20.55 29.26
CA THR A 361 13.64 -21.38 28.33
C THR A 361 13.88 -20.60 27.04
N LEU A 362 15.14 -20.40 26.68
CA LEU A 362 15.52 -19.88 25.37
C LEU A 362 15.31 -20.97 24.32
N MET A 363 14.40 -20.70 23.41
CA MET A 363 14.03 -21.53 22.28
C MET A 363 14.74 -20.95 21.04
N VAL A 364 15.91 -21.50 20.70
CA VAL A 364 16.80 -21.00 19.63
C VAL A 364 16.46 -21.65 18.28
N PRO A 365 15.90 -20.90 17.31
CA PRO A 365 15.60 -21.43 15.99
C PRO A 365 16.88 -21.89 15.27
N LEU A 366 16.81 -22.98 14.50
CA LEU A 366 17.94 -23.47 13.71
C LEU A 366 18.47 -22.43 12.71
N VAL A 367 17.58 -21.63 12.12
CA VAL A 367 17.97 -20.54 11.22
C VAL A 367 18.91 -19.54 11.90
N VAL A 368 18.68 -19.23 13.17
CA VAL A 368 19.54 -18.34 13.97
C VAL A 368 20.90 -18.99 14.22
N LEU A 369 20.95 -20.30 14.49
CA LEU A 369 22.22 -21.02 14.61
C LEU A 369 23.01 -21.01 13.31
N ASN A 370 22.35 -21.21 12.17
CA ASN A 370 22.99 -21.21 10.87
C ASN A 370 23.52 -19.82 10.49
N GLU A 371 22.79 -18.75 10.82
CA GLU A 371 23.27 -17.37 10.65
C GLU A 371 24.49 -17.09 11.54
N LEU A 372 24.44 -17.46 12.82
CA LEU A 372 25.56 -17.31 13.73
C LEU A 372 26.80 -18.11 13.27
N GLU A 373 26.62 -19.31 12.69
CA GLU A 373 27.71 -20.07 12.07
C GLU A 373 28.32 -19.37 10.87
N GLY A 374 27.49 -18.76 10.02
CA GLY A 374 27.95 -17.93 8.90
C GLY A 374 28.74 -16.72 9.38
N LEU A 375 28.21 -15.99 10.37
CA LEU A 375 28.87 -14.83 10.96
C LEU A 375 30.20 -15.19 11.65
N ALA A 376 30.26 -16.31 12.37
CA ALA A 376 31.45 -16.78 13.08
C ALA A 376 32.62 -17.15 12.15
N ARG A 377 32.33 -17.56 10.90
CA ARG A 377 33.34 -17.83 9.87
C ARG A 377 33.95 -16.55 9.28
N GLY A 378 33.29 -15.40 9.48
CA GLY A 378 33.65 -14.13 8.84
C GLY A 378 33.31 -14.14 7.34
N ALA A 379 33.35 -12.98 6.69
CA ALA A 379 33.19 -12.89 5.24
C ALA A 379 34.37 -13.62 4.57
N ASP A 380 34.15 -14.86 4.14
CA ASP A 380 35.16 -15.67 3.47
C ASP A 380 35.58 -14.95 2.18
N ALA A 381 36.88 -14.84 1.93
CA ALA A 381 37.43 -13.97 0.89
C ALA A 381 37.08 -14.38 -0.56
N ARG A 382 36.27 -15.42 -0.73
CA ARG A 382 35.91 -16.01 -2.02
C ARG A 382 34.46 -15.75 -2.45
N ASP A 383 33.57 -15.37 -1.53
CA ASP A 383 32.12 -15.29 -1.78
C ASP A 383 31.54 -13.87 -1.80
N CYS A 384 32.37 -12.83 -1.68
CA CYS A 384 31.94 -11.43 -1.77
C CYS A 384 32.42 -10.73 -3.05
N PRO A 385 31.53 -10.06 -3.80
CA PRO A 385 31.92 -9.18 -4.90
C PRO A 385 32.87 -8.06 -4.42
N PRO A 386 33.87 -7.67 -5.22
CA PRO A 386 34.88 -6.68 -4.82
C PRO A 386 34.32 -5.29 -4.46
N ALA A 387 33.09 -4.97 -4.89
CA ALA A 387 32.43 -3.69 -4.57
C ALA A 387 31.98 -3.57 -3.11
N SER A 388 31.64 -4.68 -2.44
CA SER A 388 31.14 -4.70 -1.05
C SER A 388 32.27 -4.71 -0.01
N ARG A 389 33.53 -4.90 -0.45
CA ARG A 389 34.73 -4.88 0.41
C ARG A 389 35.18 -3.48 0.80
N ALA A 390 34.82 -2.46 0.03
CA ALA A 390 35.33 -1.10 0.21
C ALA A 390 34.60 -0.30 1.31
N THR A 391 33.49 -0.82 1.85
CA THR A 391 32.57 -0.07 2.72
C THR A 391 32.44 -0.62 4.15
N LEU A 392 32.95 -1.81 4.46
CA LEU A 392 32.83 -2.40 5.80
C LEU A 392 34.16 -2.28 6.56
N ASP A 393 34.09 -1.67 7.74
CA ASP A 393 35.20 -1.57 8.69
C ASP A 393 35.69 -2.98 9.08
N PRO A 394 36.94 -3.36 8.75
CA PRO A 394 37.50 -4.68 9.09
C PRO A 394 37.45 -4.99 10.58
N GLU A 395 37.57 -3.98 11.45
CA GLU A 395 37.48 -4.18 12.90
C GLU A 395 36.06 -4.55 13.34
N HIS A 396 35.04 -3.90 12.75
CA HIS A 396 33.65 -4.22 13.03
C HIS A 396 33.30 -5.66 12.62
N VAL A 397 33.74 -6.12 11.44
CA VAL A 397 33.53 -7.51 11.00
C VAL A 397 34.18 -8.51 11.95
N ALA A 398 35.40 -8.24 12.41
CA ALA A 398 36.09 -9.10 13.38
C ALA A 398 35.36 -9.15 14.73
N ARG A 399 34.86 -8.00 15.23
CA ARG A 399 34.06 -7.93 16.47
C ARG A 399 32.76 -8.75 16.36
N VAL A 400 32.03 -8.64 15.26
CA VAL A 400 30.79 -9.38 15.03
C VAL A 400 31.08 -10.89 14.95
N ALA A 401 32.12 -11.30 14.23
CA ALA A 401 32.51 -12.71 14.13
C ALA A 401 32.87 -13.31 15.49
N GLU A 402 33.58 -12.57 16.34
CA GLU A 402 33.93 -13.04 17.69
C GLU A 402 32.70 -13.12 18.61
N SER A 403 31.80 -12.15 18.51
CA SER A 403 30.53 -12.15 19.24
C SER A 403 29.66 -13.34 18.80
N ALA A 404 29.60 -13.64 17.50
CA ALA A 404 28.91 -14.80 16.96
C ALA A 404 29.49 -16.13 17.44
N LYS A 405 30.83 -16.26 17.55
CA LYS A 405 31.46 -17.46 18.14
C LYS A 405 31.07 -17.65 19.60
N ALA A 406 31.10 -16.58 20.40
CA ALA A 406 30.69 -16.63 21.80
C ALA A 406 29.21 -17.02 21.94
N ALA A 407 28.35 -16.44 21.10
CA ALA A 407 26.92 -16.78 21.04
C ALA A 407 26.68 -18.25 20.65
N LEU A 408 27.38 -18.78 19.65
CA LEU A 408 27.28 -20.20 19.27
C LEU A 408 27.70 -21.13 20.39
N ALA A 409 28.81 -20.82 21.07
CA ALA A 409 29.27 -21.61 22.20
C ALA A 409 28.23 -21.63 23.33
N PHE A 410 27.59 -20.49 23.58
CA PHE A 410 26.49 -20.38 24.54
C PHE A 410 25.24 -21.15 24.11
N ALA A 411 24.76 -20.95 22.88
CA ALA A 411 23.54 -21.60 22.37
C ALA A 411 23.67 -23.13 22.28
N ARG A 412 24.90 -23.64 22.07
CA ARG A 412 25.22 -25.08 22.06
C ARG A 412 25.64 -25.65 23.42
N SER A 413 25.67 -24.82 24.46
CA SER A 413 26.04 -25.27 25.80
C SER A 413 25.02 -26.28 26.33
N ARG A 414 25.46 -27.18 27.23
CA ARG A 414 24.57 -28.13 27.92
C ARG A 414 23.78 -27.44 29.04
N ASN A 415 23.05 -26.38 28.71
CA ASN A 415 22.21 -25.64 29.63
C ASN A 415 20.75 -26.09 29.49
N PRO A 416 20.08 -26.59 30.55
CA PRO A 416 18.68 -27.02 30.48
C PRO A 416 17.69 -25.89 30.13
N ALA A 417 18.10 -24.63 30.29
CA ALA A 417 17.33 -23.45 29.92
C ALA A 417 17.49 -23.06 28.43
N ILE A 418 18.25 -23.81 27.63
CA ILE A 418 18.47 -23.54 26.20
C ILE A 418 18.03 -24.77 25.40
N ARG A 419 17.23 -24.56 24.37
CA ARG A 419 16.74 -25.61 23.47
C ARG A 419 16.80 -25.13 22.03
N CYS A 420 17.38 -25.93 21.16
CA CYS A 420 17.39 -25.69 19.72
C CYS A 420 16.13 -26.29 19.10
N LEU A 421 15.56 -25.63 18.10
CA LEU A 421 14.33 -26.11 17.48
C LEU A 421 14.27 -25.88 15.98
N THR A 422 13.53 -26.79 15.34
CA THR A 422 13.23 -26.73 13.92
C THR A 422 12.23 -25.63 13.60
N THR A 423 12.15 -25.24 12.32
CA THR A 423 11.13 -24.29 11.83
C THR A 423 9.69 -24.78 12.11
N ARG A 424 9.52 -26.11 12.23
CA ARG A 424 8.25 -26.78 12.59
C ARG A 424 8.00 -26.88 14.11
N GLY A 425 8.88 -26.33 14.95
CA GLY A 425 8.74 -26.34 16.40
C GLY A 425 9.19 -27.64 17.09
N THR A 426 9.88 -28.54 16.38
CA THR A 426 10.44 -29.77 16.97
C THR A 426 11.69 -29.42 17.77
N VAL A 427 11.70 -29.76 19.06
CA VAL A 427 12.87 -29.58 19.93
C VAL A 427 13.93 -30.62 19.62
N LEU A 428 15.15 -30.17 19.37
CA LEU A 428 16.30 -31.04 19.13
C LEU A 428 16.94 -31.50 20.44
N THR A 429 17.29 -32.78 20.50
CA THR A 429 18.01 -33.39 21.64
C THR A 429 19.52 -33.15 21.59
N SER A 430 20.06 -32.78 20.42
CA SER A 430 21.47 -32.43 20.21
C SER A 430 21.58 -31.29 19.21
N SER A 431 22.49 -30.34 19.48
CA SER A 431 22.77 -29.18 18.63
C SER A 431 23.88 -29.43 17.59
N THR A 432 24.34 -30.68 17.45
CA THR A 432 25.42 -31.08 16.53
C THR A 432 24.95 -31.27 15.08
N PHE A 433 23.65 -31.53 14.87
CA PHE A 433 23.06 -31.67 13.53
C PHE A 433 22.07 -30.52 13.29
N THR A 434 22.46 -29.56 12.45
CA THR A 434 21.70 -28.32 12.15
C THR A 434 21.09 -28.28 10.75
N VAL A 435 21.28 -29.35 9.96
CA VAL A 435 20.74 -29.44 8.60
C VAL A 435 19.26 -29.82 8.67
N GLU A 436 18.39 -28.85 8.38
CA GLU A 436 17.00 -29.12 8.02
C GLU A 436 16.92 -29.43 6.53
N GLU A 437 16.16 -30.46 6.14
CA GLU A 437 15.64 -30.52 4.78
C GLU A 437 14.63 -29.38 4.61
N ASP A 438 15.10 -28.29 4.01
CA ASP A 438 14.26 -27.15 3.65
C ASP A 438 13.16 -27.66 2.72
N VAL A 439 11.90 -27.57 3.18
CA VAL A 439 10.73 -28.01 2.40
C VAL A 439 10.38 -27.02 1.29
N ASP A 440 11.04 -25.86 1.26
CA ASP A 440 10.92 -24.88 0.19
C ASP A 440 12.20 -24.88 -0.66
N LYS A 441 12.11 -25.54 -1.83
CA LYS A 441 13.17 -25.62 -2.84
C LYS A 441 13.49 -24.29 -3.54
N ASP A 442 12.83 -23.20 -3.16
CA ASP A 442 12.84 -21.93 -3.90
C ASP A 442 13.71 -20.83 -3.26
N GLY A 443 14.34 -21.04 -2.10
CA GLY A 443 15.28 -20.06 -1.50
C GLY A 443 14.70 -18.67 -1.18
N LEU A 444 13.38 -18.48 -1.34
CA LEU A 444 12.67 -17.20 -1.21
C LEU A 444 12.22 -16.87 0.22
N THR A 445 12.26 -17.83 1.14
CA THR A 445 11.84 -17.62 2.53
C THR A 445 12.92 -16.91 3.32
N ARG A 446 12.63 -15.69 3.80
CA ARG A 446 13.56 -14.94 4.63
C ARG A 446 13.75 -15.61 5.99
N ASN A 447 14.92 -15.41 6.58
CA ASN A 447 15.24 -15.96 7.90
C ASN A 447 14.26 -15.47 8.98
N ASP A 448 13.81 -14.22 8.92
CA ASP A 448 12.73 -13.68 9.76
C ASP A 448 11.43 -14.49 9.69
N ASP A 449 11.05 -14.93 8.49
CA ASP A 449 9.83 -15.70 8.28
C ASP A 449 9.97 -17.11 8.86
N ARG A 450 11.20 -17.68 8.84
CA ARG A 450 11.52 -18.94 9.53
C ARG A 450 11.47 -18.79 11.05
N ILE A 451 12.00 -17.70 11.61
CA ILE A 451 11.91 -17.38 13.05
C ILE A 451 10.44 -17.23 13.48
N LEU A 452 9.64 -16.52 12.69
CA LEU A 452 8.22 -16.34 12.98
C LEU A 452 7.43 -17.65 12.86
N ALA A 453 7.68 -18.45 11.82
CA ALA A 453 7.06 -19.78 11.66
C ALA A 453 7.38 -20.70 12.85
N THR A 454 8.59 -20.59 13.37
CA THR A 454 9.03 -21.28 14.60
C THR A 454 8.18 -20.85 15.80
N CYS A 455 7.98 -19.54 16.00
CA CYS A 455 7.13 -18.99 17.07
C CYS A 455 5.68 -19.49 16.97
N LEU A 456 5.10 -19.47 15.76
CA LEU A 456 3.74 -19.92 15.53
C LEU A 456 3.55 -21.42 15.80
N SER A 457 4.55 -22.23 15.44
CA SER A 457 4.55 -23.66 15.71
C SER A 457 4.56 -23.95 17.21
N LEU A 458 5.37 -23.21 17.99
CA LEU A 458 5.36 -23.29 19.45
C LEU A 458 4.01 -22.86 20.05
N CYS A 459 3.45 -21.75 19.58
CA CYS A 459 2.13 -21.28 20.02
C CYS A 459 1.02 -22.31 19.76
N LYS A 460 1.07 -23.04 18.64
CA LYS A 460 0.13 -24.13 18.32
C LYS A 460 0.30 -25.34 19.22
N ALA A 461 1.54 -25.71 19.54
CA ALA A 461 1.83 -26.85 20.40
C ALA A 461 1.31 -26.67 21.85
N GLY A 462 1.31 -25.43 22.36
CA GLY A 462 0.80 -25.08 23.69
C GLY A 462 -0.71 -24.87 23.79
N ASN A 463 -1.43 -24.78 22.65
CA ASN A 463 -2.84 -24.39 22.60
C ASN A 463 -3.83 -25.58 22.63
N LYS A 464 -3.41 -26.78 23.01
CA LYS A 464 -4.26 -27.99 23.01
C LYS A 464 -5.49 -27.90 23.93
N ASP A 465 -5.51 -26.96 24.89
CA ASP A 465 -6.55 -26.83 25.90
C ASP A 465 -7.57 -25.68 25.66
N GLN A 466 -7.47 -24.92 24.56
CA GLN A 466 -8.45 -23.86 24.23
C GLN A 466 -9.55 -24.40 23.31
N ALA A 467 -10.44 -25.22 23.86
CA ALA A 467 -11.73 -25.52 23.26
C ALA A 467 -12.80 -24.59 23.85
N ASN A 468 -13.66 -24.06 22.98
CA ASN A 468 -14.89 -23.31 23.24
C ASN A 468 -14.71 -21.80 23.48
N ALA A 469 -14.70 -21.04 22.38
CA ALA A 469 -15.18 -19.65 22.44
C ALA A 469 -16.72 -19.70 22.48
N GLU A 470 -17.33 -19.24 23.56
CA GLU A 470 -18.77 -18.99 23.63
C GLU A 470 -19.12 -17.80 22.70
N GLU A 471 -20.24 -17.92 21.97
CA GLU A 471 -20.70 -16.87 21.06
C GLU A 471 -20.93 -15.55 21.82
N GLY A 472 -20.20 -14.49 21.40
CA GLY A 472 -20.37 -13.12 21.92
C GLY A 472 -19.33 -12.65 22.93
N GLN A 473 -18.37 -13.47 23.34
CA GLN A 473 -17.24 -13.04 24.18
C GLN A 473 -15.95 -12.79 23.38
N PRO A 474 -15.07 -11.88 23.86
CA PRO A 474 -13.75 -11.70 23.28
C PRO A 474 -12.98 -13.02 23.18
N ARG A 475 -12.31 -13.27 22.06
CA ARG A 475 -11.46 -14.45 21.91
C ARG A 475 -10.24 -14.32 22.82
N ARG A 476 -10.24 -15.06 23.93
CA ARG A 476 -9.11 -15.08 24.88
C ARG A 476 -8.03 -16.05 24.43
N LEU A 477 -6.83 -15.54 24.18
CA LEU A 477 -5.65 -16.32 23.79
C LEU A 477 -4.62 -16.28 24.91
N ARG A 478 -4.33 -17.44 25.51
CA ARG A 478 -3.16 -17.58 26.39
C ARG A 478 -1.92 -17.88 25.55
N ARG A 479 -0.84 -17.12 25.76
CA ARG A 479 0.43 -17.26 25.03
C ARG A 479 1.59 -17.41 26.01
N GLU A 480 2.31 -18.53 25.92
CA GLU A 480 3.52 -18.79 26.72
C GLU A 480 4.83 -18.49 25.98
N VAL A 481 4.72 -18.22 24.68
CA VAL A 481 5.83 -17.90 23.79
C VAL A 481 5.94 -16.39 23.63
N VAL A 482 7.15 -15.85 23.76
CA VAL A 482 7.47 -14.45 23.48
C VAL A 482 8.64 -14.40 22.52
N LEU A 483 8.50 -13.62 21.46
CA LEU A 483 9.59 -13.32 20.53
C LEU A 483 10.43 -12.17 21.09
N LEU A 484 11.74 -12.37 21.16
CA LEU A 484 12.71 -11.34 21.52
C LEU A 484 13.35 -10.82 20.24
N THR A 485 13.11 -9.55 19.93
CA THR A 485 13.66 -8.89 18.73
C THR A 485 13.55 -7.37 18.86
N GLU A 486 14.55 -6.67 18.32
CA GLU A 486 14.51 -5.22 18.09
C GLU A 486 14.15 -4.87 16.64
N ASP A 487 14.07 -5.87 15.75
CA ASP A 487 13.71 -5.66 14.36
C ASP A 487 12.23 -5.27 14.25
N ARG A 488 12.01 -4.06 13.73
CA ARG A 488 10.67 -3.49 13.56
C ARG A 488 9.78 -4.33 12.64
N ASN A 489 10.34 -4.90 11.57
CA ASN A 489 9.58 -5.70 10.60
C ASN A 489 9.17 -7.04 11.19
N LEU A 490 10.10 -7.75 11.84
CA LEU A 490 9.81 -9.01 12.52
C LEU A 490 8.80 -8.80 13.66
N ARG A 491 8.93 -7.72 14.43
CA ARG A 491 7.96 -7.32 15.47
C ARG A 491 6.56 -7.11 14.92
N VAL A 492 6.40 -6.36 13.82
CA VAL A 492 5.09 -6.13 13.19
C VAL A 492 4.50 -7.45 12.67
N LYS A 493 5.30 -8.30 12.03
CA LYS A 493 4.84 -9.60 11.51
C LYS A 493 4.36 -10.54 12.63
N ALA A 494 5.00 -10.50 13.79
CA ALA A 494 4.65 -11.29 14.97
C ALA A 494 3.37 -10.79 15.65
N LEU A 495 3.25 -9.47 15.86
CA LEU A 495 2.05 -8.87 16.46
C LEU A 495 0.80 -9.10 15.60
N ALA A 496 0.93 -9.03 14.27
CA ALA A 496 -0.17 -9.32 13.34
C ALA A 496 -0.67 -10.78 13.39
N ARG A 497 0.06 -11.68 14.06
CA ARG A 497 -0.29 -13.10 14.22
C ARG A 497 -0.48 -13.50 15.68
N ASP A 498 -0.79 -12.53 16.55
CA ASP A 498 -1.05 -12.74 17.98
C ASP A 498 0.14 -13.40 18.72
N VAL A 499 1.37 -13.12 18.29
CA VAL A 499 2.61 -13.54 18.97
C VAL A 499 3.13 -12.35 19.79
N PRO A 500 3.23 -12.46 21.13
CA PRO A 500 3.80 -11.42 21.97
C PRO A 500 5.27 -11.14 21.62
N VAL A 501 5.66 -9.86 21.60
CA VAL A 501 7.02 -9.42 21.27
C VAL A 501 7.55 -8.46 22.33
N ARG A 502 8.83 -8.58 22.67
CA ARG A 502 9.58 -7.65 23.53
C ARG A 502 11.02 -7.49 23.07
N GLU A 503 11.62 -6.36 23.38
CA GLU A 503 13.07 -6.16 23.28
C GLU A 503 13.75 -6.83 24.48
N VAL A 504 15.02 -7.24 24.36
CA VAL A 504 15.71 -7.96 25.44
C VAL A 504 15.82 -7.10 26.71
N PRO A 505 16.21 -5.81 26.65
CA PRO A 505 16.27 -4.95 27.84
C PRO A 505 14.89 -4.78 28.51
N ASP A 506 13.85 -4.54 27.71
CA ASP A 506 12.47 -4.39 28.18
C ASP A 506 11.96 -5.66 28.88
N PHE A 507 12.25 -6.83 28.29
CA PHE A 507 11.87 -8.11 28.88
C PHE A 507 12.58 -8.34 30.22
N MET A 508 13.88 -8.01 30.30
CA MET A 508 14.66 -8.14 31.53
C MET A 508 14.09 -7.27 32.65
N GLN A 509 13.75 -6.02 32.37
CA GLN A 509 13.12 -5.13 33.33
C GLN A 509 11.75 -5.65 33.77
N TRP A 510 10.94 -6.10 32.81
CA TRP A 510 9.61 -6.67 33.08
C TRP A 510 9.68 -7.95 33.92
N ALA A 511 10.68 -8.79 33.69
CA ALA A 511 10.91 -10.04 34.43
C ALA A 511 11.60 -9.84 35.79
N GLY A 512 12.03 -8.61 36.13
CA GLY A 512 12.79 -8.33 37.35
C GLY A 512 14.21 -8.92 37.35
N LEU A 513 14.81 -9.05 36.16
CA LEU A 513 16.15 -9.60 35.93
C LEU A 513 17.19 -8.54 35.55
N GLY A 514 16.75 -7.28 35.36
CA GLY A 514 17.55 -6.14 34.88
C GLY A 514 18.44 -5.48 35.92
#